data_AF-A0A5S9XR04-F1
#
_entry.id   AF-A0A5S9XR04-F1
#
_cell.length_a   1.000
_cell.length_b   1.000
_cell.length_c   1.000
_cell.angle_alpha   90.00
_cell.angle_beta   90.00
_cell.angle_gamma   90.00
#
_symmetry.space_group_name_H-M   'P 1'
#
loop_
_entity.id
_entity.type
_entity.pdbx_description
1 polymer ?
#
loop_
_entity_poly.entity_id
_entity_poly.type
_entity_poly.pdbx_seq_one_letter_code
_entity_poly.pdbx_strand_id
1 'polypeptide(L)' 'MKMFNSYPNLLVLAIALALSFSVPLKAQDQPQDYFNAHNRARVSVGVSPLMWSQTLAAYAQAYAEKRRDCGLFL' A
#
# COMPACT_ATOMS: atom_id res chain seq x y z
N MET A 1 -15.24 25.15 38.43
CA MET A 1 -14.08 24.24 38.63
C MET A 1 -14.29 22.96 37.82
N LYS A 2 -13.74 22.85 36.60
CA LYS A 2 -13.67 21.63 35.76
C LYS A 2 -12.40 21.58 34.87
N MET A 3 -11.37 22.40 35.15
CA MET A 3 -10.24 22.56 34.22
C MET A 3 -9.12 21.51 34.39
N PHE A 4 -9.13 20.70 35.44
CA PHE A 4 -8.06 19.73 35.72
C PHE A 4 -8.22 18.39 34.97
N ASN A 5 -9.41 18.05 34.48
CA ASN A 5 -9.65 16.82 33.71
C ASN A 5 -9.44 16.98 32.19
N SER A 6 -9.17 18.20 31.71
CA SER A 6 -9.08 18.48 30.26
C SER A 6 -7.67 18.22 29.69
N TYR A 7 -6.63 18.39 30.51
CA TYR A 7 -5.22 18.16 30.13
C TYR A 7 -4.90 16.70 29.76
N PRO A 8 -5.27 15.68 30.55
CA PRO A 8 -5.00 14.28 30.17
C PRO A 8 -5.80 13.87 28.93
N ASN A 9 -7.02 14.37 28.76
CA ASN A 9 -7.84 14.09 27.57
C ASN A 9 -7.24 14.74 26.31
N LEU A 10 -6.74 15.97 26.42
CA LEU A 10 -6.07 16.66 25.32
C LEU A 10 -4.74 15.96 24.94
N LEU A 11 -4.00 15.46 25.94
CA LEU A 11 -2.77 14.69 25.73
C LEU A 11 -3.07 13.36 25.02
N VAL A 12 -4.08 12.62 25.48
CA VAL A 12 -4.51 11.36 24.84
C VAL A 12 -4.97 11.60 23.40
N LEU A 13 -5.72 12.69 23.15
CA LEU A 13 -6.15 13.06 21.80
C LEU A 13 -4.96 13.40 20.89
N ALA A 14 -3.97 14.14 21.41
CA ALA A 14 -2.76 14.48 20.66
C ALA A 14 -1.92 13.24 20.30
N ILE A 15 -1.77 12.29 21.23
CA ILE A 15 -1.08 11.02 20.99
C ILE A 15 -1.83 10.17 19.94
N ALA A 16 -3.16 10.08 20.05
CA ALA A 16 -3.99 9.35 19.10
C ALA A 16 -3.88 9.92 17.66
N LEU A 17 -3.89 11.25 17.52
CA LEU A 17 -3.66 11.90 16.22
C LEU A 17 -2.24 11.60 15.70
N ALA A 18 -1.20 11.74 16.51
CA ALA A 18 0.17 11.47 16.08
C ALA A 18 0.35 10.02 15.59
N LEU A 19 -0.24 9.05 16.29
CA LEU A 19 -0.23 7.64 15.88
C LEU A 19 -0.99 7.39 14.58
N SER A 20 -2.10 8.09 14.33
CA SER A 20 -2.88 7.95 13.09
C SER A 20 -2.13 8.39 11.83
N PHE A 21 -1.20 9.35 11.94
CA PHE A 21 -0.32 9.77 10.85
C PHE A 21 0.96 8.95 10.73
N SER A 22 1.22 8.02 11.65
CA SER A 22 2.44 7.22 11.70
C SER A 22 2.37 5.94 10.85
N VAL A 23 1.27 5.72 10.11
CA VAL A 23 1.18 4.58 9.20
C VAL A 23 2.03 4.89 7.98
N PRO A 24 3.09 4.12 7.68
CA PRO A 24 3.76 4.26 6.41
C PRO A 24 2.72 3.97 5.31
N LEU A 25 2.52 4.93 4.40
CA LEU A 25 1.80 4.72 3.16
C LEU A 25 2.63 3.76 2.29
N LYS A 26 2.69 2.50 2.70
CA LYS A 26 3.13 1.41 1.84
C LYS A 26 2.09 1.35 0.72
N ALA A 27 2.52 1.67 -0.49
CA ALA A 27 1.77 1.26 -1.67
C ALA A 27 1.46 -0.25 -1.51
N GLN A 28 0.26 -0.66 -1.91
CA GLN A 28 -0.12 -2.07 -1.91
C GLN A 28 0.77 -2.83 -2.90
N ASP A 29 1.93 -3.26 -2.40
CA ASP A 29 3.07 -3.78 -3.14
C ASP A 29 3.17 -5.31 -3.02
N GLN A 30 2.17 -5.96 -2.41
CA GLN A 30 2.12 -7.40 -2.37
C GLN A 30 1.78 -7.94 -3.76
N PRO A 31 2.37 -9.08 -4.18
CA PRO A 31 2.04 -9.75 -5.45
C PRO A 31 0.53 -9.91 -5.69
N GLN A 32 -0.22 -10.17 -4.62
CA GLN A 32 -1.67 -10.37 -4.66
C GLN A 32 -2.44 -9.11 -5.05
N ASP A 33 -1.93 -7.92 -4.71
CA ASP A 33 -2.62 -6.65 -4.93
C ASP A 33 -2.69 -6.32 -6.43
N TYR A 34 -1.57 -6.52 -7.13
CA TYR A 34 -1.51 -6.41 -8.60
C TYR A 34 -2.57 -7.31 -9.26
N PHE A 35 -2.65 -8.54 -8.80
CA PHE A 35 -3.53 -9.55 -9.40
C PHE A 35 -5.01 -9.31 -9.11
N ASN A 36 -5.34 -8.93 -7.87
CA ASN A 36 -6.71 -8.62 -7.45
C ASN A 36 -7.31 -7.47 -8.27
N ALA A 37 -6.53 -6.40 -8.48
CA ALA A 37 -6.97 -5.26 -9.28
C ALA A 37 -7.25 -5.66 -10.73
N HIS A 38 -6.33 -6.39 -11.37
CA HIS A 38 -6.47 -6.83 -12.76
C HIS A 38 -7.61 -7.83 -12.93
N ASN A 39 -7.72 -8.83 -12.06
CA ASN A 39 -8.75 -9.85 -12.19
C ASN A 39 -10.15 -9.32 -11.93
N ARG A 40 -10.31 -8.34 -11.03
CA ARG A 40 -11.57 -7.63 -10.87
C ARG A 40 -12.00 -6.99 -12.18
N ALA A 41 -11.11 -6.26 -12.84
CA ALA A 41 -11.39 -5.63 -14.12
C ALA A 41 -11.68 -6.66 -15.22
N ARG A 42 -10.87 -7.73 -15.34
CA ARG A 42 -11.07 -8.79 -16.34
C ARG A 42 -12.42 -9.49 -16.17
N VAL A 43 -12.76 -9.90 -14.96
CA VAL A 43 -14.03 -10.55 -14.67
C VAL A 43 -15.22 -9.63 -14.95
N SER A 44 -15.11 -8.32 -14.68
CA SER A 44 -16.18 -7.36 -14.97
C SER A 44 -16.53 -7.24 -16.47
N VAL A 45 -15.62 -7.67 -17.35
CA VAL A 45 -15.83 -7.67 -18.80
C VAL A 45 -15.87 -9.10 -19.40
N GLY A 46 -16.11 -10.11 -18.56
CA GLY A 46 -16.28 -11.51 -19.00
C GLY A 46 -14.99 -12.21 -19.43
N VAL A 47 -13.83 -11.66 -19.07
CA VAL A 47 -12.51 -12.23 -19.39
C VAL A 47 -12.00 -13.05 -18.20
N SER A 48 -11.47 -14.25 -18.47
CA SER A 48 -10.94 -15.16 -17.45
C SER A 48 -9.84 -14.50 -16.60
N PRO A 49 -9.76 -14.78 -15.29
CA PRO A 49 -8.71 -14.25 -14.43
C PRO A 49 -7.32 -14.72 -14.89
N LEU A 50 -6.30 -13.94 -14.59
CA LEU A 50 -4.90 -14.33 -14.76
C LEU A 50 -4.53 -15.42 -13.74
N MET A 51 -3.28 -15.90 -13.78
CA MET A 51 -2.61 -16.63 -12.69
C MET A 51 -1.23 -16.03 -12.43
N TRP A 52 -0.74 -16.09 -11.20
CA TRP A 52 0.61 -15.62 -10.88
C TRP A 52 1.66 -16.48 -11.57
N SER A 53 2.72 -15.84 -12.09
CA SER A 53 3.86 -16.53 -12.69
C SER A 53 5.15 -16.01 -12.07
N GLN A 54 5.87 -16.90 -11.40
CA GLN A 54 7.17 -16.61 -10.79
C GLN A 54 8.21 -16.18 -11.84
N THR A 55 8.16 -16.76 -13.05
CA THR A 55 9.03 -16.38 -14.16
C THR A 55 8.81 -14.92 -14.59
N LEU A 56 7.55 -14.50 -14.74
CA LEU A 56 7.23 -13.12 -15.11
C LEU A 56 7.58 -12.14 -13.99
N ALA A 57 7.38 -12.53 -12.73
CA ALA A 57 7.76 -11.72 -11.59
C ALA A 57 9.28 -11.46 -11.54
N ALA A 58 10.09 -12.51 -11.71
CA ALA A 58 11.54 -12.40 -11.76
C ALA A 58 12.01 -11.52 -12.93
N TYR A 59 11.40 -11.69 -14.11
CA TYR A 59 11.69 -10.84 -15.26
C TYR A 59 11.36 -9.37 -15.00
N ALA A 60 10.18 -9.08 -14.45
CA ALA A 60 9.75 -7.71 -14.15
C ALA A 60 10.68 -7.02 -13.15
N GLN A 61 11.11 -7.74 -12.11
CA GLN A 61 12.08 -7.23 -11.14
C GLN A 61 13.43 -6.91 -11.80
N ALA A 62 13.99 -7.84 -12.57
CA ALA A 62 15.27 -7.63 -13.26
C ALA A 62 15.21 -6.45 -14.24
N TYR A 63 14.09 -6.29 -14.94
CA TYR A 63 13.88 -5.15 -15.84
C TYR A 63 13.77 -3.83 -15.07
N ALA A 64 13.04 -3.80 -13.96
CA ALA A 64 12.98 -2.64 -13.08
C ALA A 64 14.38 -2.25 -12.62
N GLU A 65 15.17 -3.20 -12.12
CA GLU A 65 16.57 -2.98 -11.68
C GLU A 65 17.45 -2.40 -12.79
N LYS A 66 17.25 -2.82 -14.04
CA LYS A 66 17.93 -2.24 -15.20
C LYS A 66 17.52 -0.79 -15.46
N ARG A 67 16.28 -0.42 -15.16
CA ARG A 67 15.70 0.92 -15.40
C ARG A 67 15.76 1.85 -14.18
N ARG A 68 16.74 1.63 -13.28
CA ARG A 68 17.06 2.56 -12.19
C ARG A 68 17.38 3.96 -12.67
N ASP A 69 17.85 4.08 -13.91
CA ASP A 69 18.11 5.34 -14.62
C ASP A 69 16.88 6.25 -14.75
N CYS A 70 15.68 5.69 -14.67
CA CYS A 70 14.42 6.42 -14.81
C CYS A 70 13.85 6.95 -13.49
N GLY A 71 14.53 6.72 -12.35
CA GLY A 71 14.06 7.17 -11.03
C GLY A 71 12.72 6.56 -10.59
N LEU A 72 12.28 5.48 -11.24
CA LEU A 72 11.01 4.76 -10.95
C LEU A 72 11.12 3.80 -9.75
N PHE A 73 12.10 4.02 -8.89
CA PHE A 73 12.23 3.27 -7.64
C PHE A 73 11.55 4.07 -6.53
N LEU A 74 10.67 3.39 -5.80
CA LEU A 74 10.21 3.81 -4.47
C LEU A 74 11.38 3.78 -3.47
#